data_AF-A0A150PU97-F1
#
_entry.id   AF-A0A150PU97-F1
#
_cell.length_a   1.000
_cell.length_b   1.000
_cell.length_c   1.000
_cell.angle_alpha   90.00
_cell.angle_beta   90.00
_cell.angle_gamma   90.00
#
_symmetry.space_group_name_H-M   'P 1'
#
loop_
_entity.id
_entity.type
_entity.pdbx_description
1 polymer ?
#
loop_
_entity_poly.entity_id
_entity_poly.type
_entity_poly.pdbx_seq_one_letter_code
_entity_poly.pdbx_strand_id
1 'polypeptide(L)'
;MKRFVQLALFVLCVAFSASAVYNVFSDNADVERRAALVACGEDTAAGAPEGRRPSDGCRARMTRLERTPFGQTFEFTTAKRTVDVRCERAFVLAGEYRCELR
;
A
#
# COMPACT_ATOMS: atom_id res chain seq x y z
N MET A 1 21.83 18.99 -32.85
CA MET A 1 21.47 19.37 -31.46
C MET A 1 19.98 19.28 -31.16
N LYS A 2 19.07 19.92 -31.93
CA LYS A 2 17.60 19.85 -31.67
C LYS A 2 17.05 18.43 -31.50
N ARG A 3 17.39 17.49 -32.38
CA ARG A 3 16.90 16.11 -32.31
C ARG A 3 17.40 15.36 -31.07
N PHE A 4 18.63 15.60 -30.64
CA PHE A 4 19.21 14.95 -29.47
C PHE A 4 18.54 15.44 -28.18
N VAL A 5 18.30 16.76 -28.09
CA VAL A 5 17.55 17.36 -26.97
C VAL A 5 16.10 16.87 -26.94
N GLN A 6 15.44 16.77 -28.10
CA GLN A 6 14.09 16.21 -28.20
C GLN A 6 14.03 14.75 -27.74
N LEU A 7 15.01 13.92 -28.13
CA LEU A 7 15.09 12.52 -27.72
C LEU A 7 15.34 12.39 -26.22
N ALA A 8 16.24 13.20 -25.66
CA ALA A 8 16.50 13.23 -24.23
C ALA A 8 15.25 13.62 -23.42
N LEU A 9 14.54 14.67 -23.86
CA LEU A 9 13.29 15.09 -23.24
C LEU A 9 12.21 14.01 -23.33
N PHE A 10 12.08 13.36 -24.49
CA PHE A 10 11.13 12.28 -24.67
C PHE A 10 11.42 11.11 -23.71
N VAL A 11 12.67 10.67 -23.63
CA VAL A 11 13.09 9.60 -22.71
C VAL A 11 12.83 9.98 -21.26
N LEU A 12 13.13 11.23 -20.86
CA LEU A 12 12.84 11.73 -19.51
C LEU A 12 11.34 11.70 -19.20
N CYS A 13 10.49 12.16 -20.12
CA CYS A 13 9.04 12.12 -19.94
C CYS A 13 8.51 10.68 -19.79
N VAL A 14 8.99 9.76 -20.62
CA VAL A 14 8.62 8.34 -20.55
C VAL A 14 9.08 7.72 -19.24
N ALA A 15 10.33 7.95 -18.83
CA ALA A 15 10.88 7.43 -17.59
C ALA A 15 10.14 7.98 -16.36
N PHE A 16 9.82 9.26 -16.35
CA PHE A 16 9.05 9.89 -15.26
C PHE A 16 7.62 9.33 -15.19
N SER A 17 6.96 9.20 -16.34
CA SER A 17 5.60 8.64 -16.41
C SER A 17 5.57 7.18 -15.93
N ALA A 18 6.53 6.35 -16.36
CA ALA A 18 6.66 4.97 -15.91
C ALA A 18 6.94 4.89 -14.41
N SER A 19 7.79 5.78 -13.88
CA SER A 19 8.10 5.85 -12.45
C SER A 19 6.89 6.24 -11.62
N ALA A 20 6.08 7.19 -12.09
CA ALA A 20 4.84 7.59 -11.44
C ALA A 20 3.82 6.44 -11.40
N VAL A 21 3.65 5.72 -12.52
CA VAL A 21 2.80 4.52 -12.59
C VAL A 21 3.29 3.46 -11.60
N TYR A 22 4.59 3.14 -11.61
CA TYR A 22 5.17 2.17 -10.68
C TYR A 22 4.95 2.56 -9.23
N ASN A 23 5.18 3.84 -8.89
CA ASN A 23 4.99 4.34 -7.53
C ASN A 23 3.54 4.19 -7.07
N VAL A 24 2.55 4.51 -7.90
CA VAL A 24 1.12 4.39 -7.51
C VAL A 24 0.69 2.93 -7.35
N PHE A 25 1.09 2.04 -8.27
CA PHE A 25 0.62 0.66 -8.25
C PHE A 25 1.34 -0.23 -7.22
N SER A 26 2.67 -0.10 -7.08
CA SER A 26 3.44 -0.89 -6.10
C SER A 26 3.01 -0.57 -4.67
N ASP A 27 2.87 0.72 -4.38
CA ASP A 27 2.48 1.24 -3.09
C ASP A 27 1.11 0.71 -2.64
N ASN A 28 0.17 0.58 -3.56
CA ASN A 28 -1.13 0.03 -3.22
C ASN A 28 -1.10 -1.46 -2.85
N ALA A 29 -0.32 -2.26 -3.57
CA ALA A 29 -0.22 -3.70 -3.30
C ALA A 29 0.44 -3.97 -1.94
N ASP A 30 1.47 -3.20 -1.58
CA ASP A 30 2.15 -3.32 -0.30
C ASP A 30 1.24 -2.89 0.87
N VAL A 31 0.47 -1.82 0.70
CA VAL A 31 -0.48 -1.34 1.72
C VAL A 31 -1.58 -2.36 1.97
N GLU A 32 -2.19 -2.91 0.92
CA GLU A 32 -3.23 -3.93 1.05
C GLU A 32 -2.71 -5.18 1.79
N ARG A 33 -1.48 -5.61 1.45
CA ARG A 33 -0.82 -6.74 2.12
C ARG A 33 -0.60 -6.45 3.61
N ARG A 34 -0.08 -5.27 3.95
CA ARG A 34 0.10 -4.84 5.35
C ARG A 34 -1.24 -4.78 6.09
N ALA A 35 -2.28 -4.25 5.45
CA ALA A 35 -3.61 -4.15 6.03
C ALA A 35 -4.23 -5.52 6.32
N ALA A 36 -4.04 -6.50 5.42
CA ALA A 36 -4.50 -7.87 5.62
C ALA A 36 -3.79 -8.56 6.80
N LEU A 37 -2.49 -8.29 7.01
CA LEU A 37 -1.75 -8.81 8.16
C LEU A 37 -2.30 -8.24 9.48
N VAL A 38 -2.55 -6.93 9.53
CA VAL A 38 -3.18 -6.27 10.68
C VAL A 38 -4.60 -6.81 10.94
N ALA A 39 -5.40 -7.02 9.89
CA ALA A 39 -6.73 -7.62 10.01
C ALA A 39 -6.69 -9.04 10.62
N CYS A 40 -5.62 -9.78 10.33
CA CYS A 40 -5.37 -11.11 10.89
C CYS A 40 -4.80 -11.10 12.31
N GLY A 41 -4.57 -9.93 12.91
CA GLY A 41 -4.00 -9.78 14.25
C GLY A 41 -2.50 -10.08 14.30
N GLU A 42 -1.82 -10.06 13.14
CA GLU A 42 -0.37 -10.09 13.07
C GLU A 42 0.15 -8.66 13.16
N ASP A 43 0.12 -8.11 14.38
CA ASP A 43 0.68 -6.79 14.62
C ASP A 43 2.20 -6.83 14.39
N THR A 44 2.66 -5.93 13.53
CA THR A 44 3.53 -4.86 14.05
C THR A 44 3.26 -3.56 13.29
N ALA A 45 2.87 -2.55 14.04
CA ALA A 45 3.36 -1.20 13.84
C ALA A 45 4.88 -1.23 13.58
N ALA A 46 5.34 -0.62 12.48
CA ALA A 46 6.73 -0.25 12.22
C ALA A 46 7.80 -1.24 12.75
N GLY A 47 7.94 -2.43 12.13
CA GLY A 47 9.10 -3.28 12.45
C GLY A 47 9.00 -4.80 12.24
N ALA A 48 7.92 -5.37 11.70
CA ALA A 48 7.87 -6.81 11.45
C ALA A 48 8.89 -7.16 10.36
N PRO A 49 9.70 -8.21 10.57
CA PRO A 49 10.52 -8.76 9.51
C PRO A 49 9.60 -9.24 8.37
N GLU A 50 9.98 -8.94 7.13
CA GLU A 50 9.30 -9.23 5.84
C GLU A 50 8.92 -10.70 5.57
N GLY A 51 8.94 -11.59 6.57
CA GLY A 51 8.80 -13.04 6.42
C GLY A 51 7.64 -13.68 7.15
N ARG A 52 6.81 -12.96 7.92
CA ARG A 52 5.67 -13.60 8.60
C ARG A 52 4.52 -13.76 7.59
N ARG A 53 4.33 -15.01 7.14
CA ARG A 53 3.16 -15.41 6.36
C ARG A 53 1.92 -15.17 7.22
N PRO A 54 0.78 -14.76 6.64
CA PRO A 54 -0.49 -14.73 7.34
C PRO A 54 -0.64 -16.06 8.09
N SER A 55 -0.72 -15.99 9.42
CA SER A 55 -0.96 -17.14 10.29
C SER A 55 -1.81 -18.19 9.58
N ASP A 56 -1.33 -19.44 9.51
CA ASP A 56 -1.75 -20.51 8.58
C ASP A 56 -3.26 -20.86 8.53
N GLY A 57 -4.14 -20.09 9.20
CA GLY A 57 -5.60 -20.15 9.08
C GLY A 57 -6.32 -18.81 8.84
N CYS A 58 -5.65 -17.66 8.80
CA CYS A 58 -6.34 -16.38 8.60
C CYS A 58 -6.46 -16.02 7.10
N ARG A 59 -7.70 -16.03 6.59
CA ARG A 59 -8.06 -15.47 5.28
C ARG A 59 -8.88 -14.22 5.49
N ALA A 60 -8.23 -13.07 5.55
CA ALA A 60 -8.90 -11.77 5.47
C ALA A 60 -9.38 -11.56 4.03
N ARG A 61 -10.69 -11.40 3.83
CA ARG A 61 -11.29 -11.03 2.54
C ARG A 61 -11.66 -9.57 2.58
N MET A 62 -11.07 -8.79 1.68
CA MET A 62 -11.39 -7.37 1.56
C MET A 62 -12.82 -7.21 1.02
N THR A 63 -13.66 -6.49 1.75
CA THR A 63 -15.07 -6.24 1.38
C THR A 63 -15.29 -4.81 0.92
N ARG A 64 -14.50 -3.86 1.44
CA ARG A 64 -14.60 -2.45 1.07
C ARG A 64 -13.22 -1.79 1.06
N LEU A 65 -13.03 -0.87 0.12
CA LEU A 65 -11.92 0.07 0.09
C LEU A 65 -12.46 1.49 0.14
N GLU A 66 -11.89 2.30 1.02
CA GLU A 66 -12.08 3.74 1.00
C GLU A 66 -10.72 4.43 0.90
N ARG A 67 -10.47 5.09 -0.24
CA ARG A 67 -9.24 5.85 -0.45
C ARG A 67 -9.50 7.34 -0.27
N THR A 68 -8.69 7.96 0.57
CA THR A 68 -8.63 9.41 0.73
C THR A 68 -7.20 9.90 0.44
N PRO A 69 -6.99 11.20 0.18
CA PRO A 69 -5.64 11.76 0.03
C PRO A 69 -4.74 11.56 1.25
N PHE A 70 -5.31 11.30 2.43
CA PHE A 70 -4.59 11.20 3.71
C PHE A 70 -4.37 9.75 4.15
N GLY A 71 -5.01 8.79 3.50
CA GLY A 71 -4.95 7.39 3.89
C GLY A 71 -6.01 6.53 3.23
N GLN A 72 -5.90 5.24 3.45
CA GLN A 72 -6.77 4.22 2.90
C GLN A 72 -7.36 3.41 4.04
N THR A 73 -8.67 3.26 4.09
CA THR A 73 -9.35 2.38 5.03
C THR A 73 -9.83 1.13 4.29
N PHE A 74 -9.47 -0.02 4.82
CA PHE A 74 -9.81 -1.33 4.29
C PHE A 74 -10.75 -2.03 5.26
N GLU A 75 -11.90 -2.47 4.76
CA GLU A 75 -12.76 -3.37 5.52
C GLU A 75 -12.41 -4.80 5.14
N PHE A 76 -12.08 -5.62 6.13
CA PHE A 76 -11.78 -7.02 5.98
C PHE A 76 -12.76 -7.88 6.75
N THR A 77 -13.32 -8.88 6.07
CA THR A 77 -14.07 -9.96 6.71
C THR A 77 -13.15 -11.17 6.91
N THR A 78 -12.98 -11.58 8.17
CA THR A 78 -12.26 -12.80 8.56
C THR A 78 -13.27 -13.88 8.99
N ALA A 79 -12.81 -15.09 9.27
CA ALA A 79 -13.67 -16.16 9.80
C ALA A 79 -14.32 -15.84 11.16
N LYS A 80 -13.77 -14.87 11.90
CA LYS A 80 -14.23 -14.54 13.27
C LYS A 80 -15.03 -13.24 13.34
N ARG A 81 -14.69 -12.25 12.50
CA ARG A 81 -15.24 -10.89 12.58
C ARG A 81 -14.93 -10.08 11.32
N THR A 82 -15.70 -9.01 11.12
CA THR A 82 -15.35 -7.92 10.20
C THR A 82 -14.57 -6.86 10.97
N VAL A 83 -13.48 -6.37 10.38
CA VAL A 83 -12.58 -5.36 10.97
C VAL A 83 -12.24 -4.30 9.95
N ASP A 84 -12.16 -3.05 10.41
CA ASP A 84 -11.65 -1.94 9.62
C ASP A 84 -10.18 -1.70 9.96
N VAL A 85 -9.35 -1.63 8.93
CA VAL A 85 -7.92 -1.32 9.04
C VAL A 85 -7.66 -0.01 8.33
N ARG A 86 -7.15 0.98 9.07
CA ARG A 86 -6.77 2.28 8.52
C ARG A 86 -5.27 2.30 8.28
N CYS A 87 -4.87 2.57 7.04
CA CYS A 87 -3.49 2.74 6.63
C CYS A 87 -3.23 4.19 6.19
N GLU A 88 -2.27 4.84 6.82
CA GLU A 88 -1.84 6.20 6.47
C GLU A 88 -0.32 6.29 6.35
N ARG A 89 0.17 7.26 5.57
CA ARG A 89 1.62 7.49 5.44
C ARG A 89 2.16 8.14 6.71
N ALA A 90 3.36 7.73 7.14
CA ALA A 90 4.02 8.24 8.35
C ALA A 90 4.16 9.77 8.39
N PHE A 91 4.29 10.44 7.24
CA PHE A 91 4.33 11.90 7.14
C PHE A 91 3.21 12.46 6.25
N VAL A 92 2.01 11.86 6.29
CA VAL A 92 0.79 12.25 5.53
C VAL A 92 0.92 12.11 4.01
N LEU A 93 1.92 12.75 3.40
CA LEU A 93 2.22 12.70 1.97
C LEU A 93 3.52 11.95 1.63
N ALA A 94 4.31 11.57 2.65
CA ALA A 94 5.59 10.89 2.46
C ALA A 94 5.86 9.85 3.55
N GLY A 95 6.77 8.92 3.29
CA GLY A 95 7.17 7.87 4.24
C GLY A 95 6.35 6.58 4.13
N GLU A 96 6.77 5.59 4.93
CA GLU A 96 6.13 4.27 4.98
C GLU A 96 4.70 4.34 5.49
N TYR A 97 3.86 3.40 5.04
CA TYR A 97 2.52 3.26 5.57
C TYR A 97 2.52 2.57 6.93
N ARG A 98 1.76 3.16 7.84
CA ARG A 98 1.37 2.59 9.12
C ARG A 98 -0.09 2.17 9.02
N CYS A 99 -0.37 0.91 9.29
CA CYS A 99 -1.70 0.32 9.27
C CYS A 99 -2.08 -0.09 10.69
N GLU A 100 -3.27 0.31 11.14
CA GLU A 100 -3.77 0.05 12.49
C GLU A 100 -5.26 -0.31 12.43
N LEU A 101 -5.75 -1.11 13.39
CA LEU A 101 -7.17 -1.39 13.54
C LEU A 101 -7.90 -0.09 13.95
N ARG A 102 -9.02 0.19 13.29
CA ARG A 102 -9.87 1.36 13.58
C ARG A 102 -10.86 1.08 14.71
#